data_AF-A0A4R6Z6H1-F1
#
_entry.id   AF-A0A4R6Z6H1-F1
#
_cell.length_a   1.000
_cell.length_b   1.000
_cell.length_c   1.000
_cell.angle_alpha   90.00
_cell.angle_beta   90.00
_cell.angle_gamma   90.00
#
_symmetry.space_group_name_H-M   'P 1'
#
loop_
_entity.id
_entity.type
_entity.pdbx_description
1 polymer ?
#
loop_
_entity_poly.entity_id
_entity_poly.type
_entity_poly.pdbx_seq_one_letter_code
_entity_poly.pdbx_strand_id
1 'polypeptide(L)'
;MPACSGWTPLPPVRLRGIDTELIESLDHYAFRMASMCGVSRGFLASILRAGNCNAENKSIASGHTSWIGPRSNYAVLLFRLMELTGQDNLSRGTFHYASKVLSHRGMAYTKGGQARRRWCPTCYLEWDHETSFEPLVWAFSMLAVCPVHRVSMESTCPQCDAEQPLYRSYEVRRDCFVCRRPLGVPGKHTQASPISSWIDRSLIRFTAFVSNQDDILKISCYLEFCDVMKRRLRAGEPFPDGVRQFVDVTMRTSHVCIPTITQYLNLCAFQGCEIEDIFIKPRSAASRSLFDRSAGFNRIPFPKRPGKENLRRTGDCMIKLLASGRIRLPPLAFLCNQLGVWLDAVRDCYPDLFGRYSDVYSQQKDIARVHVLRVFDCASLHLRSATRLAAPDLKMIVAERARVSADLAAQCVEALLVIRQFLPTPNPDSEPNSQVPRDVDEDPISTILDKWMRGWK
;
A
#
# COMPACT_ATOMS: atom_id res chain seq x y z
N MET A 1 -36.08 -18.05 -27.10
CA MET A 1 -35.58 -17.10 -28.12
C MET A 1 -34.09 -17.37 -28.31
N PRO A 2 -33.60 -17.59 -29.54
CA PRO A 2 -32.18 -17.85 -29.76
C PRO A 2 -31.41 -16.54 -29.56
N ALA A 3 -30.40 -16.56 -28.69
CA ALA A 3 -29.55 -15.40 -28.42
C ALA A 3 -28.84 -14.99 -29.71
N CYS A 4 -29.02 -13.75 -30.16
CA CYS A 4 -28.13 -13.14 -31.13
C CYS A 4 -26.70 -13.32 -30.63
N SER A 5 -25.89 -14.08 -31.37
CA SER A 5 -24.44 -14.05 -31.28
C SER A 5 -23.98 -12.66 -31.73
N GLY A 6 -24.14 -11.68 -30.85
CA GLY A 6 -23.83 -10.28 -31.11
C GLY A 6 -22.32 -10.10 -31.19
N TRP A 7 -21.85 -9.56 -32.30
CA TRP A 7 -20.49 -9.09 -32.43
C TRP A 7 -20.23 -8.01 -31.38
N THR A 8 -19.34 -8.29 -30.42
CA THR A 8 -18.88 -7.29 -29.45
C THR A 8 -17.60 -6.63 -29.95
N PRO A 9 -17.36 -5.33 -29.67
CA PRO A 9 -16.16 -4.63 -30.13
C PRO A 9 -14.83 -5.23 -29.64
N LEU A 10 -14.84 -5.89 -28.47
CA LEU A 10 -13.71 -6.63 -27.92
C LEU A 10 -14.08 -8.12 -27.81
N PRO A 11 -13.09 -9.03 -27.94
CA PRO A 11 -13.34 -10.46 -27.82
C PRO A 11 -13.86 -10.82 -26.41
N PRO A 12 -14.78 -11.78 -26.27
CA PRO A 12 -15.32 -12.20 -24.98
C PRO A 12 -14.36 -13.14 -24.25
N VAL A 13 -13.17 -12.64 -23.90
CA VAL A 13 -12.17 -13.37 -23.10
C VAL A 13 -12.80 -13.72 -21.76
N ARG A 14 -12.81 -15.00 -21.37
CA ARG A 14 -13.38 -15.38 -20.07
C ARG A 14 -12.51 -14.90 -18.91
N LEU A 15 -13.15 -14.30 -17.90
CA LEU A 15 -12.55 -14.10 -16.58
C LEU A 15 -12.28 -15.47 -15.93
N ARG A 16 -11.06 -15.72 -15.49
CA ARG A 16 -10.66 -17.01 -14.90
C ARG A 16 -10.95 -17.06 -13.39
N GLY A 17 -11.17 -18.27 -12.87
CA GLY A 17 -11.34 -18.50 -11.44
C GLY A 17 -12.64 -17.96 -10.82
N ILE A 18 -13.68 -17.76 -11.64
CA ILE A 18 -15.02 -17.40 -11.15
C ILE A 18 -15.51 -18.46 -10.15
N ASP A 19 -16.18 -18.01 -9.09
CA ASP A 19 -16.68 -18.82 -7.98
C ASP A 19 -15.59 -19.59 -7.20
N THR A 20 -14.32 -19.24 -7.40
CA THR A 20 -13.20 -19.76 -6.62
C THR A 20 -12.59 -18.69 -5.72
N GLU A 21 -11.85 -19.14 -4.71
CA GLU A 21 -11.04 -18.27 -3.86
C GLU A 21 -9.91 -17.53 -4.62
N LEU A 22 -9.63 -17.96 -5.86
CA LEU A 22 -8.56 -17.47 -6.71
C LEU A 22 -9.12 -16.87 -8.01
N ILE A 23 -10.13 -16.01 -7.91
CA ILE A 23 -10.62 -15.29 -9.07
C ILE A 23 -9.54 -14.37 -9.67
N GLU A 24 -9.46 -14.33 -10.99
CA GLU A 24 -8.55 -13.46 -11.73
C GLU A 24 -8.83 -11.98 -11.41
N SER A 25 -7.76 -11.21 -11.23
CA SER A 25 -7.87 -9.76 -11.11
C SER A 25 -8.20 -9.11 -12.47
N LEU A 26 -9.05 -8.08 -12.48
CA LEU A 26 -9.33 -7.31 -13.70
C LEU A 26 -8.06 -6.66 -14.29
N ASP A 27 -7.06 -6.37 -13.44
CA ASP A 27 -5.75 -5.87 -13.87
C ASP A 27 -5.05 -6.89 -14.78
N HIS A 28 -5.03 -8.16 -14.38
CA HIS A 28 -4.46 -9.25 -15.17
C HIS A 28 -5.31 -9.60 -16.39
N TYR A 29 -6.63 -9.63 -16.22
CA TYR A 29 -7.58 -9.79 -17.32
C TYR A 29 -7.31 -8.78 -18.45
N ALA A 30 -7.08 -7.51 -18.10
CA ALA A 30 -6.77 -6.46 -19.06
C ALA A 30 -5.43 -6.68 -19.78
N PHE A 31 -4.42 -7.29 -19.14
CA PHE A 31 -3.19 -7.68 -19.83
C PHE A 31 -3.44 -8.78 -20.86
N ARG A 32 -4.24 -9.80 -20.52
CA ARG A 32 -4.63 -10.87 -21.46
C ARG A 32 -5.48 -10.34 -22.61
N MET A 33 -6.45 -9.47 -22.33
CA MET A 33 -7.27 -8.80 -23.34
C MET A 33 -6.41 -7.99 -24.32
N ALA A 34 -5.48 -7.19 -23.79
CA ALA A 34 -4.59 -6.36 -24.60
C ALA A 34 -3.67 -7.23 -25.48
N SER A 35 -3.09 -8.29 -24.91
CA SER A 35 -2.28 -9.28 -25.63
C SER A 35 -3.08 -9.94 -26.77
N MET A 36 -4.31 -10.39 -26.50
CA MET A 36 -5.19 -10.99 -27.52
C MET A 36 -5.54 -10.01 -28.65
N CYS A 37 -5.72 -8.74 -28.33
CA CYS A 37 -5.99 -7.69 -29.32
C CYS A 37 -4.72 -7.16 -30.01
N GLY A 38 -3.52 -7.64 -29.67
CA GLY A 38 -2.26 -7.15 -30.23
C GLY A 38 -1.92 -5.71 -29.83
N VAL A 39 -2.44 -5.22 -28.69
CA VAL A 39 -2.23 -3.84 -28.22
C VAL A 39 -1.58 -3.81 -26.83
N SER A 40 -1.04 -2.65 -26.45
CA SER A 40 -0.60 -2.47 -25.07
C SER A 40 -1.78 -2.26 -24.12
N ARG A 41 -1.64 -2.67 -22.85
CA ARG A 41 -2.66 -2.39 -21.83
C ARG A 41 -2.91 -0.89 -21.64
N GLY A 42 -1.88 -0.06 -21.85
CA GLY A 42 -2.02 1.40 -21.82
C GLY A 42 -2.93 1.92 -22.94
N PHE A 43 -2.77 1.37 -24.15
CA PHE A 43 -3.62 1.68 -25.29
C PHE A 43 -5.06 1.17 -25.11
N LEU A 44 -5.23 -0.04 -24.55
CA LEU A 44 -6.55 -0.51 -24.14
C LEU A 44 -7.21 0.46 -23.15
N ALA A 45 -6.48 0.91 -22.13
CA ALA A 45 -6.99 1.90 -21.18
C ALA A 45 -7.36 3.24 -21.83
N SER A 46 -6.63 3.70 -22.84
CA SER A 46 -7.01 4.94 -23.55
C SER A 46 -8.29 4.77 -24.34
N ILE A 47 -8.49 3.63 -25.02
CA ILE A 47 -9.76 3.33 -25.72
C ILE A 47 -10.93 3.29 -24.74
N LEU A 48 -10.77 2.59 -23.61
CA LEU A 48 -11.81 2.48 -22.58
C LEU A 48 -12.20 3.84 -21.99
N ARG A 49 -11.29 4.82 -22.00
CA ARG A 49 -11.54 6.19 -21.50
C ARG A 49 -12.12 7.12 -22.56
N ALA A 50 -11.68 7.00 -23.81
CA ALA A 50 -12.08 7.88 -24.91
C ALA A 50 -13.59 7.87 -25.17
N GLY A 51 -14.27 6.77 -24.86
CA GLY A 51 -15.74 6.67 -24.96
C GLY A 51 -16.52 7.40 -23.86
N ASN A 52 -15.86 8.14 -22.95
CA ASN A 52 -16.51 8.81 -21.84
C ASN A 52 -16.29 10.34 -21.92
N CYS A 53 -17.31 11.07 -22.38
CA CYS A 53 -17.29 12.54 -22.53
C CYS A 53 -17.08 13.30 -21.21
N ASN A 54 -17.29 12.67 -20.05
CA ASN A 54 -17.07 13.26 -18.72
C ASN A 54 -15.69 12.95 -18.13
N ALA A 55 -14.79 12.30 -18.88
CA ALA A 55 -13.43 11.95 -18.45
C ALA A 55 -12.39 13.01 -18.86
N GLU A 56 -12.74 14.29 -18.75
CA GLU A 56 -11.76 15.38 -18.93
C GLU A 56 -10.67 15.29 -17.85
N ASN A 57 -9.43 15.09 -18.30
CA ASN A 57 -8.20 15.41 -17.56
C ASN A 57 -8.04 14.88 -16.13
N LYS A 58 -8.26 13.58 -15.90
CA LYS A 58 -7.75 12.91 -14.68
C LYS A 58 -6.57 12.02 -15.02
N SER A 59 -5.42 12.31 -14.38
CA SER A 59 -4.11 11.68 -14.56
C SER A 59 -4.19 10.19 -14.95
N ILE A 60 -3.35 9.77 -15.91
CA ILE A 60 -3.21 8.39 -16.36
C ILE A 60 -3.30 7.46 -15.14
N ALA A 61 -4.34 6.62 -15.12
CA ALA A 61 -4.61 5.71 -14.03
C ALA A 61 -3.60 4.56 -14.06
N SER A 62 -2.37 4.88 -13.63
CA SER A 62 -1.18 4.06 -13.71
C SER A 62 -0.97 3.29 -12.42
N GLY A 63 -2.00 2.58 -11.92
CA GLY A 63 -1.89 1.74 -10.72
C GLY A 63 -2.75 0.50 -10.80
N HIS A 64 -2.36 -0.61 -10.16
CA HIS A 64 -3.17 -1.83 -10.05
C HIS A 64 -4.58 -1.52 -9.48
N THR A 65 -4.63 -0.70 -8.41
CA THR A 65 -5.89 -0.18 -7.81
C THR A 65 -6.78 0.62 -8.77
N SER A 66 -6.26 1.06 -9.92
CA SER A 66 -7.04 1.73 -10.95
C SER A 66 -7.87 0.75 -11.80
N TRP A 67 -7.57 -0.54 -11.77
CA TRP A 67 -8.33 -1.58 -12.49
C TRP A 67 -9.22 -2.39 -11.55
N ILE A 68 -8.71 -2.71 -10.36
CA ILE A 68 -9.44 -3.55 -9.40
C ILE A 68 -10.21 -2.75 -8.34
N GLY A 69 -10.03 -1.42 -8.28
CA GLY A 69 -10.60 -0.58 -7.23
C GLY A 69 -9.93 -0.75 -5.86
N PRO A 70 -10.55 -0.22 -4.79
CA PRO A 70 -11.87 0.44 -4.71
C PRO A 70 -11.89 1.97 -4.98
N ARG A 71 -10.86 2.56 -5.63
CA ARG A 71 -10.85 4.02 -5.96
C ARG A 71 -11.90 4.41 -7.01
N SER A 72 -12.31 5.67 -7.13
CA SER A 72 -13.36 6.05 -8.10
C SER A 72 -13.00 5.82 -9.58
N ASN A 73 -11.72 5.66 -9.91
CA ASN A 73 -11.23 5.61 -11.29
C ASN A 73 -11.33 4.22 -11.96
N TYR A 74 -11.57 3.12 -11.22
CA TYR A 74 -11.72 1.79 -11.83
C TYR A 74 -13.07 1.60 -12.52
N ALA A 75 -14.13 2.22 -12.01
CA ALA A 75 -15.50 2.01 -12.49
C ALA A 75 -15.63 2.29 -13.99
N VAL A 76 -14.97 3.35 -14.49
CA VAL A 76 -14.96 3.68 -15.92
C VAL A 76 -14.33 2.55 -16.74
N LEU A 77 -13.20 1.99 -16.29
CA LEU A 77 -12.54 0.90 -17.00
C LEU A 77 -13.39 -0.38 -16.95
N LEU A 78 -13.92 -0.72 -15.78
CA LEU A 78 -14.76 -1.91 -15.57
C LEU A 78 -16.00 -1.88 -16.46
N PHE A 79 -16.85 -0.86 -16.34
CA PHE A 79 -18.13 -0.84 -17.05
C PHE A 79 -17.96 -0.73 -18.56
N ARG A 80 -16.98 0.03 -19.05
CA ARG A 80 -16.68 0.07 -20.49
C ARG A 80 -16.16 -1.26 -20.99
N LEU A 81 -15.38 -2.00 -20.20
CA LEU A 81 -14.90 -3.32 -20.59
C LEU A 81 -16.05 -4.34 -20.61
N MET A 82 -16.97 -4.29 -19.64
CA MET A 82 -18.19 -5.10 -19.63
C MET A 82 -19.05 -4.85 -20.87
N GLU A 83 -19.28 -3.58 -21.20
CA GLU A 83 -20.02 -3.17 -22.40
C GLU A 83 -19.35 -3.65 -23.69
N LEU A 84 -18.06 -3.38 -23.87
CA LEU A 84 -17.35 -3.71 -25.11
C LEU A 84 -17.08 -5.21 -25.29
N THR A 85 -17.12 -6.01 -24.22
CA THR A 85 -16.93 -7.48 -24.29
C THR A 85 -18.24 -8.25 -24.17
N GLY A 86 -19.35 -7.58 -23.84
CA GLY A 86 -20.64 -8.21 -23.56
C GLY A 86 -20.66 -9.08 -22.30
N GLN A 87 -19.71 -8.90 -21.37
CA GLN A 87 -19.60 -9.70 -20.14
C GLN A 87 -20.10 -8.92 -18.93
N ASP A 88 -21.01 -9.52 -18.16
CA ASP A 88 -21.62 -8.95 -16.95
C ASP A 88 -20.88 -9.29 -15.65
N ASN A 89 -20.00 -10.30 -15.69
CA ASN A 89 -19.32 -10.85 -14.52
C ASN A 89 -17.93 -10.25 -14.23
N LEU A 90 -17.44 -9.31 -15.05
CA LEU A 90 -16.10 -8.73 -14.87
C LEU A 90 -15.94 -7.97 -13.53
N SER A 91 -17.04 -7.52 -12.94
CA SER A 91 -17.07 -6.90 -11.61
C SER A 91 -16.51 -7.83 -10.52
N ARG A 92 -16.68 -9.15 -10.69
CA ARG A 92 -16.20 -10.17 -9.75
C ARG A 92 -14.67 -10.21 -9.63
N GLY A 93 -13.96 -9.85 -10.71
CA GLY A 93 -12.50 -9.69 -10.73
C GLY A 93 -11.99 -8.38 -10.11
N THR A 94 -12.83 -7.66 -9.38
CA THR A 94 -12.52 -6.38 -8.74
C THR A 94 -13.06 -6.32 -7.32
N PHE A 95 -12.70 -5.28 -6.56
CA PHE A 95 -13.33 -4.93 -5.30
C PHE A 95 -14.55 -4.00 -5.48
N HIS A 96 -15.29 -4.14 -6.59
CA HIS A 96 -16.45 -3.30 -6.90
C HIS A 96 -17.51 -3.34 -5.80
N TYR A 97 -17.90 -4.55 -5.38
CA TYR A 97 -18.91 -4.76 -4.34
C TYR A 97 -18.45 -4.29 -2.95
N ALA A 98 -17.14 -4.17 -2.72
CA ALA A 98 -16.58 -3.59 -1.51
C ALA A 98 -16.26 -2.08 -1.63
N SER A 99 -16.57 -1.42 -2.75
CA SER A 99 -16.04 -0.09 -3.06
C SER A 99 -16.48 1.04 -2.12
N LYS A 100 -17.58 0.85 -1.39
CA LYS A 100 -18.09 1.79 -0.38
C LYS A 100 -17.63 1.46 1.04
N VAL A 101 -17.04 0.28 1.26
CA VAL A 101 -16.70 -0.23 2.59
C VAL A 101 -15.23 -0.56 2.75
N LEU A 102 -14.46 -0.60 1.66
CA LEU A 102 -13.03 -0.85 1.67
C LEU A 102 -12.26 0.35 1.15
N SER A 103 -11.33 0.85 1.95
CA SER A 103 -10.37 1.86 1.52
C SER A 103 -9.23 1.22 0.75
N HIS A 104 -8.78 1.90 -0.31
CA HIS A 104 -7.60 1.47 -1.08
C HIS A 104 -6.30 1.50 -0.26
N ARG A 105 -6.28 2.17 0.90
CA ARG A 105 -5.11 2.20 1.79
C ARG A 105 -4.94 0.81 2.42
N GLY A 106 -3.75 0.21 2.29
CA GLY A 106 -3.45 -1.15 2.79
C GLY A 106 -3.48 -2.23 1.70
N MET A 107 -4.10 -1.95 0.55
CA MET A 107 -3.81 -2.68 -0.68
C MET A 107 -2.41 -2.30 -1.20
N ALA A 108 -1.87 -3.01 -2.18
CA ALA A 108 -0.59 -2.70 -2.82
C ALA A 108 -0.60 -1.28 -3.41
N TYR A 109 -0.32 -0.29 -2.56
CA TYR A 109 -0.22 1.12 -2.90
C TYR A 109 1.20 1.62 -2.66
N THR A 110 1.60 2.47 -3.60
CA THR A 110 2.90 3.04 -3.85
C THR A 110 3.18 4.23 -2.95
N LYS A 111 4.45 4.43 -2.61
CA LYS A 111 4.96 5.78 -2.38
C LYS A 111 5.93 6.04 -3.54
N GLY A 112 5.81 7.19 -4.22
CA GLY A 112 6.70 7.55 -5.33
C GLY A 112 6.42 6.89 -6.67
N GLY A 113 5.21 6.36 -6.91
CA GLY A 113 4.81 5.90 -8.25
C GLY A 113 5.21 4.48 -8.64
N GLN A 114 6.00 3.76 -7.83
CA GLN A 114 6.34 2.36 -8.09
C GLN A 114 5.51 1.42 -7.22
N ALA A 115 4.60 0.67 -7.84
CA ALA A 115 3.86 -0.38 -7.16
C ALA A 115 4.63 -1.67 -7.27
N ARG A 116 4.81 -2.29 -6.09
CA ARG A 116 5.44 -3.58 -5.98
C ARG A 116 4.43 -4.63 -6.39
N ARG A 117 4.65 -5.21 -7.57
CA ARG A 117 3.97 -6.43 -7.97
C ARG A 117 4.29 -7.51 -6.95
N ARG A 118 3.28 -8.29 -6.55
CA ARG A 118 3.47 -9.49 -5.74
C ARG A 118 3.12 -10.70 -6.57
N TRP A 119 3.89 -11.77 -6.43
CA TRP A 119 3.60 -13.02 -7.12
C TRP A 119 4.07 -14.23 -6.35
N CYS A 120 3.49 -15.38 -6.69
CA CYS A 120 4.05 -16.66 -6.30
C CYS A 120 5.06 -17.11 -7.36
N PRO A 121 6.34 -17.36 -7.00
CA PRO A 121 7.34 -17.80 -7.97
C PRO A 121 7.03 -19.19 -8.52
N THR A 122 6.38 -20.06 -7.73
CA THR A 122 6.01 -21.41 -8.17
C THR A 122 4.81 -21.40 -9.12
N CYS A 123 3.79 -20.57 -8.86
CA CYS A 123 2.73 -20.31 -9.84
C CYS A 123 3.32 -19.88 -11.20
N TYR A 124 4.26 -18.94 -11.21
CA TYR A 124 4.86 -18.47 -12.47
C TYR A 124 5.70 -19.54 -13.17
N LEU A 125 6.28 -20.47 -12.42
CA LEU A 125 7.03 -21.60 -12.98
C LEU A 125 6.11 -22.61 -13.68
N GLU A 126 4.93 -22.85 -13.12
CA GLU A 126 3.96 -23.84 -13.63
C GLU A 126 3.02 -23.29 -14.70
N TRP A 127 2.91 -21.97 -14.80
CA TRP A 127 1.95 -21.29 -15.66
C TRP A 127 2.33 -21.28 -17.14
N ASP A 128 1.37 -21.64 -17.98
CA ASP A 128 1.38 -21.42 -19.43
C ASP A 128 0.43 -20.27 -19.84
N HIS A 129 0.36 -19.96 -21.14
CA HIS A 129 -0.50 -18.88 -21.65
C HIS A 129 -2.02 -19.14 -21.47
N GLU A 130 -2.44 -20.40 -21.47
CA GLU A 130 -3.85 -20.82 -21.42
C GLU A 130 -4.38 -20.95 -19.99
N THR A 131 -3.50 -21.17 -19.02
CA THR A 131 -3.87 -21.38 -17.62
C THR A 131 -3.53 -20.20 -16.71
N SER A 132 -2.59 -19.33 -17.10
CA SER A 132 -2.07 -18.30 -16.18
C SER A 132 -3.03 -17.17 -15.87
N PHE A 133 -3.20 -16.84 -14.58
CA PHE A 133 -3.87 -15.62 -14.15
C PHE A 133 -3.39 -15.15 -12.79
N GLU A 134 -3.17 -13.85 -12.62
CA GLU A 134 -2.86 -13.28 -11.31
C GLU A 134 -4.17 -13.09 -10.50
N PRO A 135 -4.35 -13.81 -9.37
CA PRO A 135 -5.55 -13.73 -8.55
C PRO A 135 -5.75 -12.35 -7.91
N LEU A 136 -7.01 -11.93 -7.74
CA LEU A 136 -7.40 -10.66 -7.11
C LEU A 136 -6.80 -10.49 -5.71
N VAL A 137 -6.71 -11.58 -4.93
CA VAL A 137 -6.17 -11.56 -3.56
C VAL A 137 -4.69 -11.13 -3.51
N TRP A 138 -3.92 -11.28 -4.60
CA TRP A 138 -2.53 -10.81 -4.68
C TRP A 138 -2.39 -9.28 -4.59
N ALA A 139 -3.51 -8.55 -4.75
CA ALA A 139 -3.56 -7.11 -4.52
C ALA A 139 -3.28 -6.71 -3.07
N PHE A 140 -3.41 -7.64 -2.11
CA PHE A 140 -3.12 -7.37 -0.71
C PHE A 140 -1.62 -7.51 -0.42
N SER A 141 -1.02 -6.41 0.02
CA SER A 141 0.40 -6.39 0.42
C SER A 141 0.73 -7.31 1.59
N MET A 142 -0.29 -7.65 2.39
CA MET A 142 -0.19 -8.50 3.59
C MET A 142 -0.28 -9.99 3.31
N LEU A 143 -0.67 -10.40 2.09
CA LEU A 143 -0.71 -11.82 1.71
C LEU A 143 0.72 -12.36 1.70
N ALA A 144 1.06 -13.19 2.69
CA ALA A 144 2.42 -13.64 2.95
C ALA A 144 2.77 -14.89 2.15
N VAL A 145 1.86 -15.87 2.09
CA VAL A 145 2.07 -17.11 1.33
C VAL A 145 1.06 -17.28 0.20
N CYS A 146 1.48 -17.97 -0.84
CA CYS A 146 0.58 -18.38 -1.92
C CYS A 146 -0.43 -19.42 -1.39
N PRO A 147 -1.74 -19.26 -1.65
CA PRO A 147 -2.76 -20.23 -1.26
C PRO A 147 -2.61 -21.59 -1.93
N VAL A 148 -2.02 -21.63 -3.13
CA VAL A 148 -1.79 -22.86 -3.91
C VAL A 148 -0.54 -23.60 -3.42
N HIS A 149 0.62 -22.95 -3.51
CA HIS A 149 1.92 -23.61 -3.28
C HIS A 149 2.45 -23.49 -1.85
N ARG A 150 1.83 -22.68 -0.99
CA ARG A 150 2.28 -22.44 0.40
C ARG A 150 3.75 -21.95 0.49
N VAL A 151 4.19 -21.21 -0.52
CA VAL A 151 5.50 -20.54 -0.58
C VAL A 151 5.36 -19.04 -0.37
N SER A 152 6.43 -18.37 0.06
CA SER A 152 6.42 -16.91 0.23
C SER A 152 6.05 -16.17 -1.07
N MET A 153 5.23 -15.13 -0.93
CA MET A 153 4.93 -14.19 -2.01
C MET A 153 6.13 -13.25 -2.22
N GLU A 154 6.60 -13.16 -3.45
CA GLU A 154 7.78 -12.37 -3.83
C GLU A 154 7.39 -11.01 -4.40
N SER A 155 8.30 -10.04 -4.30
CA SER A 155 8.15 -8.71 -4.93
C SER A 155 9.40 -8.21 -5.66
N THR A 156 10.50 -8.96 -5.58
CA THR A 156 11.77 -8.68 -6.26
C THR A 156 12.24 -9.90 -7.04
N CYS A 157 13.09 -9.68 -8.05
CA CYS A 157 13.64 -10.77 -8.83
C CYS A 157 14.56 -11.64 -7.95
N PRO A 158 14.40 -12.97 -7.91
CA PRO A 158 15.26 -13.84 -7.09
C PRO A 158 16.71 -13.90 -7.58
N GLN A 159 17.01 -13.35 -8.77
CA GLN A 159 18.32 -13.40 -9.41
C GLN A 159 19.11 -12.08 -9.27
N CYS A 160 18.45 -10.94 -9.38
CA CYS A 160 19.10 -9.62 -9.36
C CYS A 160 18.48 -8.64 -8.35
N ASP A 161 17.53 -9.10 -7.54
CA ASP A 161 16.79 -8.34 -6.52
C ASP A 161 16.06 -7.08 -7.02
N ALA A 162 15.96 -6.91 -8.35
CA ALA A 162 15.26 -5.78 -8.93
C ALA A 162 13.77 -5.83 -8.60
N GLU A 163 13.19 -4.69 -8.22
CA GLU A 163 11.74 -4.53 -8.13
C GLU A 163 11.11 -4.67 -9.52
N GLN A 164 9.96 -5.34 -9.59
CA GLN A 164 9.29 -5.59 -10.87
C GLN A 164 8.21 -4.54 -11.11
N PRO A 165 8.23 -3.85 -12.28
CA PRO A 165 7.22 -2.86 -12.60
C PRO A 165 5.85 -3.55 -12.76
N LEU A 166 4.78 -2.83 -12.40
CA LEU A 166 3.42 -3.31 -12.67
C LEU A 166 3.11 -3.43 -14.17
N TYR A 167 3.72 -2.58 -15.01
CA TYR A 167 3.39 -2.47 -16.44
C TYR A 167 4.39 -3.23 -17.28
N ARG A 168 4.08 -4.51 -17.51
CA ARG A 168 4.74 -5.36 -18.51
C ARG A 168 3.66 -6.07 -19.29
N SER A 169 3.82 -6.11 -20.61
CA SER A 169 2.90 -6.85 -21.48
C SER A 169 2.87 -8.32 -21.05
N TYR A 170 1.75 -9.00 -21.33
CA TYR A 170 1.48 -10.34 -20.83
C TYR A 170 2.59 -11.34 -21.15
N GLU A 171 3.21 -11.21 -22.33
CA GLU A 171 4.21 -12.12 -22.88
C GLU A 171 5.50 -12.11 -22.05
N VAL A 172 5.96 -10.93 -21.65
CA VAL A 172 7.22 -10.76 -20.88
C VAL A 172 6.97 -10.49 -19.40
N ARG A 173 5.71 -10.61 -18.96
CA ARG A 173 5.29 -10.34 -17.59
C ARG A 173 5.86 -11.36 -16.61
N ARG A 174 6.24 -12.56 -17.05
CA ARG A 174 6.90 -13.57 -16.19
C ARG A 174 8.43 -13.45 -16.18
N ASP A 175 9.01 -12.46 -16.86
CA ASP A 175 10.46 -12.23 -16.91
C ASP A 175 10.87 -10.93 -16.21
N CYS A 176 12.04 -10.97 -15.58
CA CYS A 176 12.62 -9.81 -14.92
C CYS A 176 12.82 -8.66 -15.90
N PHE A 177 12.40 -7.44 -15.53
CA PHE A 177 12.61 -6.25 -16.36
C PHE A 177 14.08 -5.90 -16.57
N VAL A 178 14.91 -6.17 -15.56
CA VAL A 178 16.33 -5.82 -15.55
C VAL A 178 17.16 -6.94 -16.16
N CYS A 179 17.20 -8.11 -15.53
CA CYS A 179 18.10 -9.20 -15.95
C CYS A 179 17.49 -10.17 -16.97
N ARG A 180 16.22 -10.00 -17.37
CA ARG A 180 15.50 -10.84 -18.35
C ARG A 180 15.37 -12.33 -18.01
N ARG A 181 15.82 -12.77 -16.83
CA ARG A 181 15.60 -14.13 -16.35
C ARG A 181 14.15 -14.36 -15.92
N PRO A 182 13.63 -15.60 -16.02
CA PRO A 182 12.31 -15.94 -15.51
C PRO A 182 12.16 -15.61 -14.03
N LEU A 183 11.01 -15.04 -13.66
CA LEU A 183 10.60 -14.81 -12.27
C LEU A 183 9.97 -16.07 -11.65
N GLY A 184 9.63 -17.05 -12.48
CA GLY A 184 9.17 -18.38 -12.08
C GLY A 184 10.34 -19.23 -11.60
N VAL A 185 10.35 -19.61 -10.32
CA VAL A 185 11.36 -20.47 -9.70
C VAL A 185 10.70 -21.34 -8.61
N PRO A 186 11.30 -22.47 -8.20
CA PRO A 186 10.86 -23.18 -7.01
C PRO A 186 10.85 -22.25 -5.80
N GLY A 187 9.69 -22.10 -5.17
CA GLY A 187 9.49 -21.17 -4.07
C GLY A 187 10.02 -21.74 -2.76
N LYS A 188 10.38 -20.85 -1.83
CA LYS A 188 10.77 -21.26 -0.49
C LYS A 188 9.52 -21.50 0.35
N HIS A 189 9.28 -22.75 0.74
CA HIS A 189 8.29 -23.06 1.76
C HIS A 189 8.59 -22.26 3.02
N THR A 190 7.59 -21.59 3.53
CA THR A 190 7.72 -20.74 4.70
C THR A 190 6.71 -21.21 5.71
N GLN A 191 7.17 -21.59 6.91
CA GLN A 191 6.26 -21.79 8.03
C GLN A 191 5.71 -20.43 8.43
N ALA A 192 4.49 -20.15 7.99
CA ALA A 192 3.77 -18.94 8.38
C ALA A 192 3.45 -19.02 9.88
N SER A 193 3.67 -17.92 10.59
CA SER A 193 3.21 -17.83 11.98
C SER A 193 1.68 -18.02 12.03
N PRO A 194 1.12 -18.43 13.19
CA PRO A 194 -0.34 -18.56 13.33
C PRO A 194 -1.09 -17.29 12.91
N ILE A 195 -0.55 -16.12 13.27
CA ILE A 195 -1.13 -14.82 12.90
C ILE A 195 -1.05 -14.54 11.39
N SER A 196 0.07 -14.89 10.73
CA SER A 196 0.19 -14.74 9.28
C SER A 196 -0.76 -15.67 8.54
N SER A 197 -0.89 -16.92 9.00
CA SER A 197 -1.82 -17.89 8.44
C SER A 197 -3.27 -17.45 8.58
N TRP A 198 -3.61 -16.84 9.71
CA TRP A 198 -4.92 -16.24 9.94
C TRP A 198 -5.18 -15.07 8.98
N ILE A 199 -4.22 -14.13 8.85
CA ILE A 199 -4.33 -13.00 7.91
C ILE A 199 -4.55 -13.51 6.48
N ASP A 200 -3.72 -14.44 6.01
CA ASP A 200 -3.79 -14.97 4.66
C ASP A 200 -5.17 -15.58 4.39
N ARG A 201 -5.67 -16.41 5.32
CA ARG A 201 -7.02 -16.99 5.23
C ARG A 201 -8.11 -15.93 5.21
N SER A 202 -8.07 -14.94 6.10
CA SER A 202 -9.09 -13.88 6.14
C SER A 202 -9.09 -13.04 4.86
N LEU A 203 -7.92 -12.76 4.27
CA LEU A 203 -7.82 -12.06 2.99
C LEU A 203 -8.41 -12.87 1.83
N ILE A 204 -8.12 -14.17 1.78
CA ILE A 204 -8.65 -15.09 0.77
C ILE A 204 -10.18 -15.17 0.87
N ARG A 205 -10.70 -15.44 2.08
CA ARG A 205 -12.14 -15.51 2.35
C ARG A 205 -12.86 -14.21 2.01
N PHE A 206 -12.30 -13.07 2.43
CA PHE A 206 -12.88 -11.78 2.13
C PHE A 206 -12.90 -11.49 0.62
N THR A 207 -11.84 -11.86 -0.11
CA THR A 207 -11.81 -11.72 -1.57
C THR A 207 -12.91 -12.56 -2.22
N ALA A 208 -13.02 -13.84 -1.85
CA ALA A 208 -14.07 -14.74 -2.35
C ALA A 208 -15.48 -14.23 -2.01
N PHE A 209 -15.68 -13.75 -0.77
CA PHE A 209 -16.95 -13.17 -0.31
C PHE A 209 -17.36 -11.97 -1.18
N VAL A 210 -16.45 -11.02 -1.39
CA VAL A 210 -16.70 -9.80 -2.20
C VAL A 210 -16.96 -10.15 -3.66
N SER A 211 -16.20 -11.07 -4.22
CA SER A 211 -16.34 -11.50 -5.62
C SER A 211 -17.64 -12.26 -5.91
N ASN A 212 -18.29 -12.79 -4.88
CA ASN A 212 -19.57 -13.51 -4.97
C ASN A 212 -20.77 -12.66 -4.52
N GLN A 213 -20.62 -11.36 -4.36
CA GLN A 213 -21.75 -10.47 -4.10
C GLN A 213 -22.44 -10.06 -5.40
N ASP A 214 -23.76 -9.85 -5.32
CA ASP A 214 -24.55 -9.27 -6.41
C ASP A 214 -24.81 -7.77 -6.20
N ASP A 215 -24.71 -7.30 -4.96
CA ASP A 215 -24.93 -5.91 -4.55
C ASP A 215 -23.74 -5.31 -3.81
N ILE A 216 -23.62 -3.98 -3.87
CA ILE A 216 -22.60 -3.25 -3.11
C ILE A 216 -22.85 -3.43 -1.61
N LEU A 217 -21.81 -3.83 -0.88
CA LEU A 217 -21.83 -3.96 0.58
C LEU A 217 -22.20 -2.63 1.24
N LYS A 218 -23.12 -2.69 2.20
CA LYS A 218 -23.66 -1.51 2.87
C LYS A 218 -22.74 -1.07 4.00
N ILE A 219 -22.28 0.18 3.94
CA ILE A 219 -21.48 0.79 5.02
C ILE A 219 -22.23 0.83 6.36
N SER A 220 -23.57 0.82 6.33
CA SER A 220 -24.40 0.74 7.54
C SER A 220 -24.13 -0.51 8.38
N CYS A 221 -23.77 -1.66 7.77
CA CYS A 221 -23.43 -2.86 8.53
C CYS A 221 -22.15 -2.66 9.36
N TYR A 222 -21.11 -2.06 8.76
CA TYR A 222 -19.89 -1.68 9.48
C TYR A 222 -20.18 -0.66 10.60
N LEU A 223 -21.01 0.35 10.33
CA LEU A 223 -21.40 1.34 11.34
C LEU A 223 -22.18 0.71 12.51
N GLU A 224 -23.06 -0.24 12.24
CA GLU A 224 -23.79 -0.99 13.25
C GLU A 224 -22.85 -1.84 14.12
N PHE A 225 -21.87 -2.51 13.50
CA PHE A 225 -20.81 -3.21 14.23
C PHE A 225 -20.03 -2.26 15.16
N CYS A 226 -19.63 -1.10 14.65
CA CYS A 226 -18.92 -0.08 15.44
C CYS A 226 -19.77 0.50 16.58
N ASP A 227 -21.08 0.67 16.39
CA ASP A 227 -21.97 1.18 17.42
C ASP A 227 -22.13 0.21 18.59
N VAL A 228 -22.26 -1.10 18.32
CA VAL A 228 -22.28 -2.13 19.37
C VAL A 228 -20.96 -2.14 20.16
N MET A 229 -19.83 -2.05 19.46
CA MET A 229 -18.50 -1.93 20.07
C MET A 229 -18.37 -0.70 20.97
N LYS A 230 -18.91 0.43 20.53
CA LYS A 230 -18.90 1.68 21.29
C LYS A 230 -19.76 1.60 22.55
N ARG A 231 -20.93 0.95 22.48
CA ARG A 231 -21.78 0.73 23.67
C ARG A 231 -21.06 -0.11 24.72
N ARG A 232 -20.33 -1.14 24.29
CA ARG A 232 -19.48 -1.97 25.16
C ARG A 232 -18.37 -1.16 25.82
N LEU A 233 -17.65 -0.36 25.04
CA LEU A 233 -16.60 0.54 25.56
C LEU A 233 -17.15 1.53 26.60
N ARG A 234 -18.32 2.13 26.33
CA ARG A 234 -19.02 3.04 27.26
C ARG A 234 -19.50 2.35 28.53
N ALA A 235 -19.83 1.06 28.45
CA ALA A 235 -20.19 0.24 29.59
C ALA A 235 -18.97 -0.20 30.44
N GLY A 236 -17.77 0.30 30.13
CA GLY A 236 -16.55 0.04 30.89
C GLY A 236 -15.81 -1.25 30.47
N GLU A 237 -16.17 -1.86 29.34
CA GLU A 237 -15.44 -3.02 28.85
C GLU A 237 -14.03 -2.61 28.38
N PRO A 238 -12.96 -3.31 28.83
CA PRO A 238 -11.59 -2.97 28.47
C PRO A 238 -11.33 -3.24 26.99
N PHE A 239 -10.92 -2.21 26.25
CA PHE A 239 -10.50 -2.32 24.86
C PHE A 239 -9.03 -1.95 24.75
N PRO A 240 -8.23 -2.70 23.96
CA PRO A 240 -6.86 -2.31 23.67
C PRO A 240 -6.79 -0.98 22.93
N ASP A 241 -5.73 -0.21 23.15
CA ASP A 241 -5.58 1.14 22.58
C ASP A 241 -5.66 1.16 21.06
N GLY A 242 -5.04 0.18 20.40
CA GLY A 242 -5.11 0.02 18.95
C GLY A 242 -6.54 -0.16 18.42
N VAL A 243 -7.38 -0.89 19.14
CA VAL A 243 -8.79 -1.12 18.80
C VAL A 243 -9.64 0.10 19.13
N ARG A 244 -9.41 0.72 20.30
CA ARG A 244 -10.13 1.92 20.76
C ARG A 244 -9.98 3.07 19.76
N GLN A 245 -8.76 3.29 19.26
CA GLN A 245 -8.48 4.31 18.25
C GLN A 245 -9.37 4.16 17.01
N PHE A 246 -9.62 2.93 16.54
CA PHE A 246 -10.45 2.70 15.35
C PHE A 246 -11.94 2.91 15.62
N VAL A 247 -12.43 2.48 16.78
CA VAL A 247 -13.83 2.67 17.21
C VAL A 247 -14.14 4.16 17.39
N ASP A 248 -13.23 4.92 17.99
CA ASP A 248 -13.38 6.35 18.23
C ASP A 248 -13.33 7.20 16.95
N VAL A 249 -12.39 6.92 16.05
CA VAL A 249 -12.21 7.69 14.78
C VAL A 249 -13.44 7.62 13.89
N THR A 250 -14.13 6.49 13.86
CA THR A 250 -15.35 6.30 13.04
C THR A 250 -16.49 7.27 13.43
N MET A 251 -16.42 7.87 14.62
CA MET A 251 -17.53 8.61 15.26
C MET A 251 -17.26 10.10 15.49
N ARG A 252 -16.01 10.56 15.37
CA ARG A 252 -15.64 11.98 15.61
C ARG A 252 -15.75 12.86 14.36
N THR A 253 -15.77 12.26 13.18
CA THR A 253 -15.83 13.00 11.92
C THR A 253 -17.28 13.13 11.46
N SER A 254 -17.66 14.31 10.96
CA SER A 254 -18.91 14.55 10.24
C SER A 254 -19.04 13.72 8.94
N HIS A 255 -17.99 12.98 8.58
CA HIS A 255 -17.93 12.08 7.44
C HIS A 255 -17.57 10.66 7.89
N VAL A 256 -18.23 9.64 7.32
CA VAL A 256 -17.90 8.24 7.55
C VAL A 256 -16.53 7.92 6.93
N CYS A 257 -15.56 7.56 7.78
CA CYS A 257 -14.25 7.12 7.31
C CYS A 257 -14.33 5.66 6.82
N ILE A 258 -14.09 5.43 5.52
CA ILE A 258 -14.08 4.08 4.95
C ILE A 258 -12.86 3.32 5.52
N PRO A 259 -13.06 2.17 6.19
CA PRO A 259 -11.98 1.44 6.82
C PRO A 259 -11.05 0.74 5.81
N THR A 260 -9.79 0.61 6.20
CA THR A 260 -8.75 -0.16 5.51
C THR A 260 -8.87 -1.64 5.84
N ILE A 261 -8.28 -2.49 4.99
CA ILE A 261 -8.21 -3.94 5.29
C ILE A 261 -7.48 -4.23 6.62
N THR A 262 -6.46 -3.44 6.95
CA THR A 262 -5.74 -3.50 8.23
C THR A 262 -6.65 -3.22 9.43
N GLN A 263 -7.60 -2.28 9.30
CA GLN A 263 -8.58 -2.00 10.34
C GLN A 263 -9.56 -3.17 10.51
N TYR A 264 -10.08 -3.72 9.41
CA TYR A 264 -10.93 -4.91 9.46
C TYR A 264 -10.23 -6.07 10.18
N LEU A 265 -8.98 -6.37 9.80
CA LEU A 265 -8.21 -7.46 10.40
C LEU A 265 -7.98 -7.24 11.91
N ASN A 266 -7.67 -6.03 12.37
CA ASN A 266 -7.53 -5.76 13.81
C ASN A 266 -8.85 -5.95 14.58
N LEU A 267 -9.96 -5.43 14.03
CA LEU A 267 -11.28 -5.57 14.66
C LEU A 267 -11.70 -7.04 14.74
N CYS A 268 -11.49 -7.78 13.65
CA CYS A 268 -11.80 -9.20 13.55
C CYS A 268 -10.94 -10.05 14.48
N ALA A 269 -9.63 -9.77 14.59
CA ALA A 269 -8.77 -10.47 15.53
C ALA A 269 -9.14 -10.21 16.99
N PHE A 270 -9.52 -8.97 17.34
CA PHE A 270 -10.01 -8.64 18.67
C PHE A 270 -11.32 -9.37 18.99
N GLN A 271 -12.27 -9.40 18.05
CA GLN A 271 -13.59 -10.03 18.27
C GLN A 271 -13.59 -11.55 18.11
N GLY A 272 -12.65 -12.10 17.35
CA GLY A 272 -12.67 -13.50 16.93
C GLY A 272 -13.74 -13.80 15.89
N CYS A 273 -13.96 -12.88 14.95
CA CYS A 273 -14.82 -13.09 13.78
C CYS A 273 -14.01 -12.98 12.48
N GLU A 274 -14.62 -13.29 11.35
CA GLU A 274 -14.08 -13.02 10.02
C GLU A 274 -14.64 -11.69 9.47
N ILE A 275 -14.08 -11.17 8.37
CA ILE A 275 -14.43 -9.84 7.84
C ILE A 275 -15.87 -9.82 7.32
N GLU A 276 -16.29 -10.89 6.64
CA GLU A 276 -17.64 -11.07 6.11
C GLU A 276 -18.71 -11.05 7.22
N ASP A 277 -18.39 -11.48 8.44
CA ASP A 277 -19.34 -11.49 9.55
C ASP A 277 -19.82 -10.08 9.92
N ILE A 278 -18.98 -9.06 9.69
CA ILE A 278 -19.33 -7.64 9.91
C ILE A 278 -20.47 -7.22 8.96
N PHE A 279 -20.55 -7.81 7.77
CA PHE A 279 -21.55 -7.46 6.77
C PHE A 279 -22.79 -8.36 6.83
N ILE A 280 -22.61 -9.62 7.23
CA ILE A 280 -23.69 -10.63 7.31
C ILE A 280 -24.46 -10.50 8.64
N LYS A 281 -23.76 -10.32 9.76
CA LYS A 281 -24.32 -10.36 11.12
C LYS A 281 -23.62 -9.35 12.04
N PRO A 282 -23.69 -8.04 11.74
CA PRO A 282 -22.89 -7.00 12.41
C PRO A 282 -23.02 -7.00 13.92
N ARG A 283 -24.24 -7.15 14.46
CA ARG A 283 -24.47 -7.16 15.93
C ARG A 283 -23.83 -8.37 16.61
N SER A 284 -24.01 -9.56 16.03
CA SER A 284 -23.45 -10.80 16.59
C SER A 284 -21.92 -10.81 16.48
N ALA A 285 -21.37 -10.35 15.35
CA ALA A 285 -19.93 -10.19 15.17
C ALA A 285 -19.33 -9.16 16.15
N ALA A 286 -20.12 -8.14 16.51
CA ALA A 286 -19.73 -7.12 17.48
C ALA A 286 -20.01 -7.49 18.94
N SER A 287 -20.62 -8.64 19.21
CA SER A 287 -21.07 -9.01 20.55
C SER A 287 -19.91 -9.29 21.51
N ARG A 288 -20.18 -9.23 22.81
CA ARG A 288 -19.16 -9.45 23.83
C ARG A 288 -18.63 -10.89 23.74
N SER A 289 -17.31 -11.02 23.69
CA SER A 289 -16.64 -12.32 23.75
C SER A 289 -16.85 -12.96 25.13
N LEU A 290 -17.01 -14.29 25.15
CA LEU A 290 -17.07 -15.07 26.39
C LEU A 290 -15.77 -15.00 27.20
N PHE A 291 -14.64 -14.83 26.50
CA PHE A 291 -13.31 -14.68 27.10
C PHE A 291 -12.89 -13.21 27.08
N ASP A 292 -12.19 -12.77 28.12
CA ASP A 292 -11.51 -11.46 28.12
C ASP A 292 -10.35 -11.52 27.13
N ARG A 293 -10.49 -10.77 26.02
CA ARG A 293 -9.50 -10.67 24.94
C ARG A 293 -8.70 -9.37 25.01
N SER A 294 -8.96 -8.54 26.01
CA SER A 294 -8.26 -7.27 26.21
C SER A 294 -6.86 -7.48 26.81
N ALA A 295 -6.68 -8.54 27.59
CA ALA A 295 -5.40 -8.96 28.13
C ALA A 295 -4.55 -9.65 27.03
N GLY A 296 -3.49 -8.97 26.58
CA GLY A 296 -2.46 -9.57 25.70
C GLY A 296 -2.61 -9.31 24.19
N PHE A 297 -3.68 -8.66 23.74
CA PHE A 297 -3.81 -8.20 22.35
C PHE A 297 -3.84 -6.67 22.30
N ASN A 298 -2.97 -6.05 21.51
CA ASN A 298 -3.04 -4.59 21.23
C ASN A 298 -3.44 -4.32 19.78
N ARG A 299 -2.70 -4.92 18.85
CA ARG A 299 -2.96 -4.92 17.42
C ARG A 299 -2.23 -6.10 16.77
N ILE A 300 -2.65 -6.47 15.57
CA ILE A 300 -1.87 -7.33 14.70
C ILE A 300 -0.62 -6.55 14.24
N PRO A 301 0.59 -7.11 14.40
CA PRO A 301 1.78 -6.56 13.78
C PRO A 301 1.73 -6.89 12.29
N PHE A 302 1.32 -5.94 11.45
CA PHE A 302 1.32 -6.18 10.01
C PHE A 302 2.75 -6.11 9.49
N PRO A 303 3.29 -7.22 8.96
CA PRO A 303 4.59 -7.19 8.34
C PRO A 303 4.47 -6.41 7.04
N LYS A 304 4.88 -5.16 7.06
CA LYS A 304 5.52 -4.62 5.87
C LYS A 304 6.99 -4.79 6.11
N ARG A 305 7.55 -5.97 5.85
CA ARG A 305 8.96 -6.25 6.14
C ARG A 305 9.81 -5.22 5.41
N PRO A 306 10.40 -4.21 6.09
CA PRO A 306 11.72 -3.80 5.67
C PRO A 306 12.60 -5.06 5.65
N GLY A 307 13.61 -5.13 4.77
CA GLY A 307 14.64 -6.15 4.95
C GLY A 307 15.10 -6.11 6.41
N LYS A 308 15.29 -7.26 7.07
CA LYS A 308 15.71 -7.33 8.49
C LYS A 308 16.87 -6.36 8.77
N GLU A 309 17.75 -6.23 7.78
CA GLU A 309 18.88 -5.31 7.77
C GLU A 309 18.46 -3.82 7.77
N ASN A 310 17.47 -3.41 6.98
CA ASN A 310 16.99 -2.02 6.97
C ASN A 310 16.32 -1.63 8.30
N LEU A 311 15.61 -2.57 8.94
CA LEU A 311 15.02 -2.34 10.25
C LEU A 311 16.10 -2.17 11.32
N ARG A 312 17.11 -3.05 11.33
CA ARG A 312 18.28 -2.95 12.20
C ARG A 312 19.01 -1.62 11.99
N ARG A 313 19.31 -1.25 10.75
CA ARG A 313 19.90 0.06 10.40
C ARG A 313 19.07 1.24 10.89
N THR A 314 17.73 1.12 10.84
CA THR A 314 16.85 2.18 11.36
C THR A 314 16.96 2.29 12.87
N GLY A 315 16.96 1.17 13.60
CA GLY A 315 17.19 1.16 15.05
C GLY A 315 18.55 1.78 15.41
N ASP A 316 19.62 1.36 14.74
CA ASP A 316 20.99 1.87 14.96
C ASP A 316 21.07 3.37 14.66
N CYS A 317 20.42 3.83 13.59
CA CYS A 317 20.34 5.24 13.23
C CYS A 317 19.59 6.06 14.30
N MET A 318 18.45 5.56 14.79
CA MET A 318 17.68 6.21 15.87
C MET A 318 18.51 6.34 17.15
N ILE A 319 19.25 5.30 17.54
CA ILE A 319 20.14 5.31 18.71
C ILE A 319 21.22 6.38 18.53
N LYS A 320 21.87 6.42 17.36
CA LYS A 320 22.92 7.40 17.07
C LYS A 320 22.41 8.84 17.05
N LEU A 321 21.22 9.06 16.48
CA LEU A 321 20.56 10.37 16.51
C LEU A 321 20.26 10.79 17.96
N LEU A 322 19.70 9.90 18.78
CA LEU A 322 19.39 10.20 20.18
C LEU A 322 20.64 10.44 21.06
N ALA A 323 21.76 9.81 20.73
CA ALA A 323 23.04 10.04 21.41
C ALA A 323 23.74 11.33 20.96
N SER A 324 23.33 11.92 19.85
CA SER A 324 23.94 13.13 19.30
C SER A 324 23.35 14.36 19.97
N GLY A 325 24.17 15.15 20.67
CA GLY A 325 23.68 16.28 21.47
C GLY A 325 23.12 17.45 20.64
N ARG A 326 23.93 18.05 19.77
CA ARG A 326 23.58 19.28 19.02
C ARG A 326 22.84 19.00 17.70
N ILE A 327 21.86 18.10 17.71
CA ILE A 327 21.06 17.81 16.52
C ILE A 327 19.58 18.07 16.74
N ARG A 328 18.87 18.40 15.66
CA ARG A 328 17.40 18.41 15.64
C ARG A 328 16.92 17.12 15.01
N LEU A 329 16.07 16.40 15.74
CA LEU A 329 15.60 15.09 15.28
C LEU A 329 14.65 15.29 14.09
N PRO A 330 14.79 14.49 13.01
CA PRO A 330 13.77 14.48 11.97
C PRO A 330 12.48 13.86 12.49
N PRO A 331 11.33 14.19 11.86
CA PRO A 331 10.12 13.41 12.04
C PRO A 331 10.42 11.92 11.78
N LEU A 332 10.00 11.04 12.68
CA LEU A 332 10.35 9.61 12.56
C LEU A 332 9.85 8.99 11.24
N ALA A 333 8.71 9.48 10.72
CA ALA A 333 8.21 9.09 9.40
C ALA A 333 9.17 9.45 8.24
N PHE A 334 9.90 10.57 8.34
CA PHE A 334 10.93 10.95 7.38
C PHE A 334 12.10 9.96 7.44
N LEU A 335 12.62 9.69 8.65
CA LEU A 335 13.72 8.73 8.84
C LEU A 335 13.36 7.35 8.30
N CYS A 336 12.20 6.84 8.70
CA CYS A 336 11.68 5.55 8.25
C CYS A 336 11.63 5.48 6.71
N ASN A 337 11.18 6.56 6.07
CA ASN A 337 11.13 6.65 4.62
C ASN A 337 12.50 6.62 3.94
N GLN A 338 13.52 7.28 4.52
CA GLN A 338 14.86 7.28 3.94
C GLN A 338 15.50 5.90 4.00
N LEU A 339 15.24 5.14 5.06
CA LEU A 339 15.79 3.80 5.27
C LEU A 339 14.89 2.67 4.74
N GLY A 340 13.80 3.02 4.05
CA GLY A 340 12.91 2.05 3.41
C GLY A 340 12.15 1.17 4.41
N VAL A 341 11.83 1.70 5.59
CA VAL A 341 11.07 1.01 6.63
C VAL A 341 9.75 1.72 6.94
N TRP A 342 8.81 1.00 7.54
CA TRP A 342 7.51 1.56 7.93
C TRP A 342 7.54 2.01 9.38
N LEU A 343 6.89 3.14 9.65
CA LEU A 343 6.80 3.70 11.00
C LEU A 343 6.20 2.69 12.00
N ASP A 344 5.15 1.99 11.60
CA ASP A 344 4.51 0.98 12.43
C ASP A 344 5.46 -0.19 12.74
N ALA A 345 6.31 -0.59 11.78
CA ALA A 345 7.29 -1.66 11.99
C ALA A 345 8.36 -1.27 13.01
N VAL A 346 8.83 -0.02 13.00
CA VAL A 346 9.75 0.49 14.02
C VAL A 346 9.08 0.53 15.39
N ARG A 347 7.82 0.98 15.45
CA ARG A 347 7.04 1.03 16.69
C ARG A 347 6.78 -0.35 17.29
N ASP A 348 6.55 -1.35 16.45
CA ASP A 348 6.27 -2.72 16.89
C ASP A 348 7.56 -3.47 17.28
N CYS A 349 8.67 -3.25 16.57
CA CYS A 349 9.93 -3.96 16.84
C CYS A 349 10.84 -3.25 17.86
N TYR A 350 10.70 -1.94 18.04
CA TYR A 350 11.47 -1.14 18.99
C TYR A 350 10.57 -0.19 19.79
N PRO A 351 9.59 -0.69 20.57
CA PRO A 351 8.60 0.14 21.25
C PRO A 351 9.22 1.16 22.21
N ASP A 352 10.22 0.77 23.00
CA ASP A 352 10.90 1.66 23.95
C ASP A 352 11.71 2.76 23.23
N LEU A 353 12.41 2.37 22.17
CA LEU A 353 13.19 3.30 21.35
C LEU A 353 12.27 4.28 20.60
N PHE A 354 11.11 3.79 20.12
CA PHE A 354 10.07 4.61 19.49
C PHE A 354 9.50 5.64 20.48
N GLY A 355 9.21 5.23 21.72
CA GLY A 355 8.74 6.11 22.78
C GLY A 355 9.75 7.22 23.07
N ARG A 356 10.99 6.85 23.39
CA ARG A 356 12.08 7.79 23.65
C ARG A 356 12.32 8.77 22.50
N TYR A 357 12.31 8.29 21.26
CA TYR A 357 12.47 9.13 20.08
C TYR A 357 11.32 10.14 19.95
N SER A 358 10.08 9.68 20.15
CA SER A 358 8.88 10.52 20.05
C SER A 358 8.83 11.58 21.14
N ASP A 359 9.29 11.25 22.35
CA ASP A 359 9.35 12.18 23.49
C ASP A 359 10.34 13.31 23.22
N VAL A 360 11.58 12.97 22.82
CA VAL A 360 12.61 13.97 22.49
C VAL A 360 12.18 14.83 21.31
N TYR A 361 11.60 14.24 20.26
CA TYR A 361 11.06 15.00 19.13
C TYR A 361 9.91 15.94 19.55
N SER A 362 9.05 15.53 20.49
CA SER A 362 7.93 16.34 20.97
C SER A 362 8.35 17.49 21.87
N GLN A 363 9.52 17.40 22.51
CA GLN A 363 10.10 18.45 23.36
C GLN A 363 10.80 19.56 22.57
N GLN A 364 11.08 19.37 21.27
CA GLN A 364 11.72 20.36 20.38
C GLN A 364 10.83 21.57 20.02
N LYS A 365 9.90 21.99 20.89
CA LYS A 365 8.78 22.92 20.63
C LYS A 365 9.17 24.36 20.28
N ASP A 366 10.43 24.72 20.41
CA ASP A 366 10.92 26.11 20.28
C ASP A 366 10.82 26.66 18.84
N ILE A 367 10.55 25.81 17.86
CA ILE A 367 10.46 26.17 16.45
C ILE A 367 9.22 25.48 15.85
N ALA A 368 8.43 26.22 15.07
CA ALA A 368 7.27 25.66 14.39
C ALA A 368 7.70 24.41 13.60
N ARG A 369 7.10 23.24 13.92
CA ARG A 369 7.36 21.93 13.26
C ARG A 369 7.45 22.00 11.73
N VAL A 370 6.75 22.97 11.15
CA VAL A 370 6.78 23.36 9.74
C VAL A 370 8.19 23.66 9.21
N HIS A 371 9.04 24.35 9.98
CA HIS A 371 10.40 24.69 9.58
C HIS A 371 11.33 23.48 9.56
N VAL A 372 11.21 22.59 10.56
CA VAL A 372 11.96 21.33 10.60
C VAL A 372 11.58 20.44 9.42
N LEU A 373 10.28 20.33 9.12
CA LEU A 373 9.79 19.60 7.94
C LEU A 373 10.34 20.17 6.64
N ARG A 374 10.27 21.48 6.43
CA ARG A 374 10.81 22.17 5.25
C ARG A 374 12.31 21.89 5.05
N VAL A 375 13.09 21.93 6.13
CA VAL A 375 14.51 21.62 6.08
C VAL A 375 14.78 20.19 5.63
N PHE A 376 14.11 19.20 6.24
CA PHE A 376 14.31 17.79 5.89
C PHE A 376 13.77 17.46 4.49
N ASP A 377 12.70 18.12 4.04
CA ASP A 377 12.18 18.00 2.68
C ASP A 377 13.18 18.57 1.65
N CYS A 378 13.72 19.78 1.86
CA CYS A 378 14.77 20.36 1.01
C CYS A 378 16.00 19.45 0.95
N ALA A 379 16.40 18.85 2.08
CA ALA A 379 17.57 18.01 2.16
C ALA A 379 17.40 16.61 1.55
N SER A 380 16.16 16.13 1.40
CA SER A 380 15.87 14.82 0.79
C SER A 380 16.42 14.68 -0.64
N LEU A 381 16.49 15.79 -1.37
CA LEU A 381 17.08 15.88 -2.71
C LEU A 381 18.61 15.67 -2.68
N HIS A 382 19.28 16.16 -1.63
CA HIS A 382 20.74 16.10 -1.49
C HIS A 382 21.24 14.82 -0.81
N LEU A 383 20.40 14.16 -0.01
CA LEU A 383 20.72 12.85 0.58
C LEU A 383 20.94 11.75 -0.48
N ARG A 384 20.26 11.87 -1.63
CA ARG A 384 20.24 10.86 -2.69
C ARG A 384 21.11 11.21 -3.91
N SER A 385 21.63 12.43 -3.99
CA SER A 385 22.50 12.85 -5.10
C SER A 385 23.90 12.27 -4.97
N ALA A 386 24.49 11.83 -6.09
CA ALA A 386 25.87 11.34 -6.16
C ALA A 386 26.91 12.42 -5.83
N THR A 387 26.56 13.70 -5.99
CA THR A 387 27.39 14.86 -5.66
C THR A 387 27.53 15.01 -4.14
N ARG A 388 28.74 14.78 -3.63
CA ARG A 388 29.12 15.06 -2.24
C ARG A 388 29.35 16.56 -2.08
N LEU A 389 28.30 17.32 -1.76
CA LEU A 389 28.49 18.68 -1.26
C LEU A 389 29.18 18.63 0.11
N ALA A 390 30.10 19.57 0.36
CA ALA A 390 30.72 19.70 1.67
C ALA A 390 29.65 20.14 2.70
N ALA A 391 29.83 19.73 3.96
CA ALA A 391 28.90 20.07 5.04
C ALA A 391 28.64 21.59 5.18
N PRO A 392 29.63 22.49 5.03
CA PRO A 392 29.41 23.94 5.07
C PRO A 392 28.47 24.44 3.96
N ASP A 393 28.65 23.96 2.73
CA ASP A 393 27.83 24.35 1.58
C ASP A 393 26.37 23.89 1.73
N LEU A 394 26.19 22.68 2.25
CA LEU A 394 24.86 22.13 2.51
C LEU A 394 24.11 22.92 3.59
N LYS A 395 24.81 23.39 4.63
CA LYS A 395 24.22 24.25 5.68
C LYS A 395 23.68 25.56 5.09
N MET A 396 24.46 26.20 4.22
CA MET A 396 24.07 27.46 3.57
C MET A 396 22.88 27.28 2.63
N ILE A 397 22.91 26.27 1.77
CA ILE A 397 21.83 25.96 0.81
C ILE A 397 20.52 25.64 1.55
N VAL A 398 20.59 24.84 2.62
CA VAL A 398 19.42 24.46 3.42
C VAL A 398 18.85 25.67 4.17
N ALA A 399 19.71 26.53 4.75
CA ALA A 399 19.27 27.73 5.44
C ALA A 399 18.49 28.67 4.50
N GLU A 400 19.03 28.92 3.30
CA GLU A 400 18.45 29.81 2.31
C GLU A 400 17.13 29.26 1.73
N ARG A 401 17.13 27.99 1.27
CA ARG A 401 15.94 27.39 0.64
C ARG A 401 14.80 27.13 1.62
N ALA A 402 15.11 26.70 2.84
CA ALA A 402 14.08 26.45 3.85
C ALA A 402 13.66 27.73 4.59
N ARG A 403 14.36 28.87 4.37
CA ARG A 403 14.18 30.16 5.04
C ARG A 403 14.22 30.03 6.57
N VAL A 404 15.28 29.39 7.07
CA VAL A 404 15.49 29.13 8.51
C VAL A 404 16.80 29.74 8.99
N SER A 405 16.96 29.87 10.32
CA SER A 405 18.22 30.34 10.89
C SER A 405 19.39 29.40 10.57
N ALA A 406 20.59 29.97 10.44
CA ALA A 406 21.81 29.19 10.18
C ALA A 406 22.08 28.12 11.26
N ASP A 407 21.74 28.41 12.51
CA ASP A 407 21.84 27.46 13.62
C ASP A 407 20.87 26.28 13.49
N LEU A 408 19.61 26.53 13.12
CA LEU A 408 18.63 25.45 12.87
C LEU A 408 19.05 24.60 11.66
N ALA A 409 19.49 25.25 10.58
CA ALA A 409 20.00 24.56 9.40
C ALA A 409 21.21 23.68 9.77
N ALA A 410 22.14 24.19 10.58
CA ALA A 410 23.28 23.42 11.06
C ALA A 410 22.84 22.17 11.84
N GLN A 411 21.95 22.32 12.84
CA GLN A 411 21.47 21.20 13.67
C GLN A 411 20.74 20.12 12.85
N CYS A 412 19.95 20.52 11.85
CA CYS A 412 19.28 19.57 10.96
C CYS A 412 20.24 18.91 9.97
N VAL A 413 21.24 19.65 9.44
CA VAL A 413 22.29 19.09 8.57
C VAL A 413 23.12 18.06 9.29
N GLU A 414 23.47 18.26 10.56
CA GLU A 414 24.15 17.23 11.36
C GLU A 414 23.30 15.95 11.47
N ALA A 415 21.99 16.07 11.71
CA ALA A 415 21.09 14.91 11.70
C ALA A 415 21.08 14.21 10.32
N LEU A 416 21.06 14.97 9.22
CA LEU A 416 21.11 14.42 7.85
C LEU A 416 22.40 13.66 7.58
N LEU A 417 23.54 14.17 8.05
CA LEU A 417 24.84 13.51 7.91
C LEU A 417 24.88 12.19 8.69
N VAL A 418 24.23 12.12 9.86
CA VAL A 418 24.04 10.87 10.60
C VAL A 418 23.19 9.90 9.77
N ILE A 419 22.03 10.33 9.25
CA ILE A 419 21.14 9.48 8.45
C ILE A 419 21.85 8.91 7.22
N ARG A 420 22.67 9.73 6.55
CA ARG A 420 23.43 9.35 5.35
C ARG A 420 24.32 8.13 5.57
N GLN A 421 24.87 7.97 6.78
CA GLN A 421 25.75 6.84 7.13
C GLN A 421 25.01 5.49 7.13
N PHE A 422 23.68 5.51 7.25
CA PHE A 422 22.84 4.31 7.29
C PHE A 422 22.05 4.08 6.01
N LEU A 423 22.15 4.98 5.03
CA LEU A 423 21.51 4.78 3.73
C LEU A 423 22.09 3.55 3.03
N PRO A 424 21.28 2.79 2.28
CA PRO A 424 21.80 1.73 1.43
C PRO A 424 22.79 2.32 0.42
N THR A 425 23.95 1.69 0.24
CA THR A 425 24.88 2.06 -0.83
C THR A 425 24.19 1.83 -2.18
N PRO A 426 24.20 2.81 -3.11
CA PRO A 426 23.77 2.55 -4.47
C PRO A 426 24.66 1.46 -5.08
N ASN A 427 24.06 0.53 -5.82
CA ASN A 427 24.79 -0.52 -6.52
C ASN A 427 25.75 0.16 -7.52
N PRO A 428 27.08 -0.09 -7.49
CA PRO A 428 28.01 0.57 -8.41
C PRO A 428 27.70 0.33 -9.90
N ASP A 429 26.93 -0.70 -10.23
CA ASP A 429 26.49 -1.01 -11.61
C ASP A 429 25.16 -0.37 -12.02
N SER A 430 24.51 0.40 -11.12
CA SER A 430 23.39 1.25 -11.52
C SER A 430 23.90 2.62 -11.91
N GLU A 431 24.02 2.87 -13.21
CA GLU A 431 24.30 4.21 -13.74
C GLU A 431 23.30 5.22 -13.16
N PRO A 432 23.75 6.44 -12.80
CA PRO A 432 22.85 7.49 -12.36
C PRO A 432 21.90 7.81 -13.50
N ASN A 433 20.59 7.71 -13.22
CA ASN A 433 19.52 8.10 -14.14
C ASN A 433 19.67 9.59 -14.49
N SER A 434 20.43 9.89 -15.54
CA SER A 434 20.81 11.22 -16.00
C SER A 434 19.74 11.79 -16.93
N GLN A 435 18.47 11.69 -16.54
CA GLN A 435 17.38 12.43 -17.17
C GLN A 435 16.40 12.90 -16.09
N VAL A 436 16.83 13.92 -15.34
CA VAL A 436 15.90 14.90 -14.78
C VAL A 436 15.77 15.98 -15.86
N PRO A 437 14.58 16.20 -16.45
CA PRO A 437 14.38 17.35 -17.34
C PRO A 437 14.76 18.62 -16.58
N ARG A 438 15.76 19.35 -17.08
CA ARG A 438 15.94 20.76 -16.77
C ARG A 438 14.76 21.50 -17.43
N ASP A 439 14.28 22.54 -16.75
CA ASP A 439 13.21 23.45 -17.14
C ASP A 439 11.78 23.00 -16.82
N VAL A 440 11.37 23.24 -15.57
CA VAL A 440 10.02 23.73 -15.23
C VAL A 440 10.15 24.71 -14.08
N ASP A 441 10.00 26.00 -14.38
CA ASP A 441 10.10 27.14 -13.47
C ASP A 441 8.80 27.36 -12.66
N GLU A 442 8.15 26.28 -12.21
CA GLU A 442 6.92 26.37 -11.40
C GLU A 442 7.12 25.70 -10.04
N ASP A 443 7.03 26.50 -8.97
CA ASP A 443 7.22 26.13 -7.57
C ASP A 443 6.26 25.01 -7.11
N PRO A 444 6.70 23.74 -7.05
CA PRO A 444 5.86 22.59 -6.69
C PRO A 444 5.59 22.53 -5.18
N ILE A 445 6.23 23.40 -4.40
CA ILE A 445 6.29 23.36 -2.93
C ILE A 445 5.00 23.90 -2.30
N SER A 446 4.32 24.85 -2.96
CA SER A 446 3.06 25.43 -2.43
C SER A 446 1.91 24.40 -2.43
N THR A 447 1.81 23.55 -3.45
CA THR A 447 0.72 22.59 -3.65
C THR A 447 0.79 21.38 -2.71
N ILE A 448 1.97 21.06 -2.18
CA ILE A 448 2.18 19.95 -1.22
C ILE A 448 1.84 20.40 0.21
N LEU A 449 2.21 21.63 0.58
CA LEU A 449 1.88 22.24 1.88
C LEU A 449 0.36 22.33 2.08
N ASP A 450 -0.38 22.66 1.02
CA ASP A 450 -1.83 22.80 1.06
C ASP A 450 -2.58 21.46 1.21
N LYS A 451 -1.96 20.34 0.80
CA LYS A 451 -2.48 18.98 0.98
C LYS A 451 -2.13 18.37 2.34
N TRP A 452 -1.02 18.79 2.96
CA TRP A 452 -0.64 18.34 4.31
C TRP A 452 -1.44 19.06 5.40
N MET A 453 -1.72 20.36 5.24
CA MET A 453 -2.49 21.13 6.23
C MET A 453 -3.97 20.72 6.32
N ARG A 454 -4.56 20.22 5.23
CA ARG A 454 -5.96 19.74 5.24
C ARG A 454 -6.16 18.35 5.87
N GLY A 455 -5.07 17.64 6.19
CA GLY A 455 -5.12 16.30 6.78
C GLY A 455 -4.99 16.24 8.30
N TRP A 456 -4.77 17.37 8.97
CA TRP A 456 -4.51 17.49 10.41
C TRP A 456 -5.27 18.69 11.04
N LYS A 457 -6.57 18.78 10.74
CA LYS A 457 -7.54 19.43 11.64
C LYS A 457 -8.55 18.40 12.11
#